data_AF-A0A3B5MQ23-F1
#
_entry.id   AF-A0A3B5MQ23-F1
#
_cell.length_a   1.000
_cell.length_b   1.000
_cell.length_c   1.000
_cell.angle_alpha   90.00
_cell.angle_beta   90.00
_cell.angle_gamma   90.00
#
_symmetry.space_group_name_H-M   'P 1'
#
loop_
_entity.id
_entity.type
_entity.pdbx_description
1 polymer ?
#
loop_
_entity_poly.entity_id
_entity_poly.type
_entity_poly.pdbx_seq_one_letter_code
_entity_poly.pdbx_strand_id
1 'polypeptide(L)'
;PINKPIVFLCFVAVRRRNPGILPSLEDLLFYTVAEGQEKIPAHKFLTALKATGLRSGDPRLKECMEILKETLKKTPDGVTLDRHLFKKCVQSNIVLLTQAFRKKFVIPDFQSFTSHIDQLYEKAKNLSGGQVADYIPQLAKFSPDLWAVSLCTVDGQRHTVGDTKVPFCLQSCVKPLKYAVAVHDHSTEYVHSFIGKEPSGLRFNKLFLNEDGETLPGQNRICFLLLRRDRNVAAPFLFQVMSFLKKMAGNEYVGFSNATFQSERESGDRNFAIGYYLKEKKCFPEGTDMTSVLDLYFQLCAIEVTCESASVMAATLANGGICPITGERVLSPEAVRNTLSLMHSCGMYDFSGQFAFHVGLPSKSGVAGGILLVVPNVMGIMCWSPPLDKLGNSVRGIQFCTDLVELFNFHNYDNLRHFAKKHDPRREGGDQRVKSVINLLFAAYTGDVSALRRFALSSMDMEQRDYDSRTALHVAAAEGHLEVVRFLLDACKVNPVPKDRWGNTPLDEAVQFGHHDVVAALQQYQENYNPADGSDKTSNEKNLDSLL
;
A
#
# COMPACT_ATOMS: atom_id res chain seq x y z
N PRO A 1 58.82 9.37 -9.93
CA PRO A 1 58.16 10.70 -9.98
C PRO A 1 57.05 10.72 -11.03
N ILE A 2 55.85 10.23 -10.67
CA ILE A 2 54.59 10.55 -11.35
C ILE A 2 53.53 10.66 -10.26
N ASN A 3 53.00 11.87 -10.11
CA ASN A 3 51.94 12.26 -9.20
C ASN A 3 50.65 11.50 -9.52
N LYS A 4 50.12 10.72 -8.57
CA LYS A 4 48.71 10.35 -8.54
C LYS A 4 47.94 11.51 -7.89
N PRO A 5 46.97 12.17 -8.54
CA PRO A 5 45.99 12.96 -7.83
C PRO A 5 44.92 11.99 -7.31
N ILE A 6 45.14 11.47 -6.11
CA ILE A 6 44.06 10.87 -5.31
C ILE A 6 43.19 12.04 -4.87
N VAL A 7 42.12 12.32 -5.60
CA VAL A 7 41.05 13.19 -5.13
C VAL A 7 39.94 12.27 -4.63
N PHE A 8 40.01 11.88 -3.36
CA PHE A 8 38.83 11.64 -2.53
C PHE A 8 39.22 11.64 -1.05
N LEU A 9 38.42 12.36 -0.26
CA LEU A 9 38.58 12.70 1.17
C LEU A 9 39.71 13.69 1.52
N CYS A 10 39.40 14.98 1.33
CA CYS A 10 39.84 16.00 2.30
C CYS A 10 39.30 15.62 3.69
N PHE A 11 40.10 14.90 4.48
CA PHE A 11 40.03 14.99 5.93
C PHE A 11 40.46 16.42 6.30
N VAL A 12 39.50 17.34 6.26
CA VAL A 12 39.64 18.61 6.99
C VAL A 12 39.94 18.20 8.42
N ALA A 13 41.14 18.55 8.88
CA ALA A 13 41.52 18.42 10.28
C ALA A 13 40.44 19.11 11.11
N VAL A 14 39.54 18.31 11.68
CA VAL A 14 38.51 18.77 12.61
C VAL A 14 39.30 19.30 13.80
N ARG A 15 39.46 20.62 13.87
CA ARG A 15 39.71 21.32 15.12
C ARG A 15 38.78 20.67 16.13
N ARG A 16 39.33 20.08 17.20
CA ARG A 16 38.59 19.51 18.32
C ARG A 16 37.53 20.53 18.74
N ARG A 17 36.30 20.37 18.22
CA ARG A 17 35.14 21.07 18.76
C ARG A 17 34.93 20.46 20.14
N ASN A 18 34.71 21.32 21.13
CA ASN A 18 34.26 20.95 22.46
C ASN A 18 33.25 19.80 22.38
N PRO A 19 33.16 18.91 23.39
CA PRO A 19 32.14 17.88 23.47
C PRO A 19 30.76 18.56 23.70
N GLY A 20 30.29 19.26 22.69
CA GLY A 20 29.00 19.90 22.64
C GLY A 20 27.98 18.81 22.39
N ILE A 21 27.12 18.63 23.38
CA ILE A 21 25.82 17.96 23.36
C ILE A 21 25.37 17.68 21.91
N LEU A 22 25.28 16.41 21.53
CA LEU A 22 24.66 16.01 20.26
C LEU A 22 23.33 16.76 20.09
N PRO A 23 23.08 17.43 18.95
CA PRO A 23 21.84 18.16 18.74
C PRO A 23 20.65 17.23 18.93
N SER A 24 19.63 17.71 19.62
CA SER A 24 18.43 16.92 19.89
C SER A 24 17.69 16.60 18.58
N LEU A 25 16.87 15.54 18.56
CA LEU A 25 16.15 15.14 17.33
C LEU A 25 15.25 16.27 16.82
N GLU A 26 14.70 17.06 17.73
CA GLU A 26 13.89 18.24 17.45
C GLU A 26 14.72 19.34 16.75
N ASP A 27 15.97 19.54 17.17
CA ASP A 27 16.88 20.52 16.55
C ASP A 27 17.25 20.05 15.14
N LEU A 28 17.54 18.77 14.95
CA LEU A 28 17.84 18.20 13.63
C LEU A 28 16.64 18.31 12.68
N LEU A 29 15.43 18.07 13.19
CA LEU A 29 14.20 18.26 12.42
C LEU A 29 14.01 19.73 12.03
N PHE A 30 14.27 20.67 12.95
CA PHE A 30 14.25 22.10 12.65
C PHE A 30 15.19 22.43 11.49
N TYR A 31 16.45 22.01 11.54
CA TYR A 31 17.41 22.27 10.46
C TYR A 31 16.99 21.63 9.13
N THR A 32 16.35 20.47 9.17
CA THR A 32 15.84 19.78 7.98
C THR A 32 14.74 20.60 7.27
N VAL A 33 13.86 21.24 8.03
CA VAL A 33 12.74 22.03 7.48
C VAL A 33 13.15 23.49 7.19
N ALA A 34 14.07 24.04 7.98
CA ALA A 34 14.55 25.41 7.83
C ALA A 34 15.43 25.63 6.61
N GLU A 35 16.11 24.59 6.11
CA GLU A 35 17.01 24.69 4.94
C GLU A 35 18.06 25.81 5.11
N GLY A 36 18.58 25.98 6.34
CA GLY A 36 19.59 26.98 6.67
C GLY A 36 19.05 28.35 7.14
N GLN A 37 17.73 28.55 7.20
CA GLN A 37 17.13 29.77 7.75
C GLN A 37 17.09 29.77 9.29
N GLU A 38 17.10 30.95 9.92
CA GLU A 38 17.03 31.08 11.39
C GLU A 38 15.63 30.84 11.96
N LYS A 39 14.59 31.01 11.12
CA LYS A 39 13.18 30.84 11.49
C LYS A 39 12.44 30.09 10.38
N ILE A 40 11.41 29.35 10.76
CA ILE A 40 10.58 28.57 9.83
C ILE A 40 9.18 29.16 9.79
N PRO A 41 8.65 29.51 8.61
CA PRO A 41 7.22 29.81 8.47
C PRO A 41 6.38 28.55 8.77
N ALA A 42 5.39 28.66 9.64
CA ALA A 42 4.56 27.52 10.04
C ALA A 42 3.86 26.85 8.83
N HIS A 43 3.48 27.62 7.81
CA HIS A 43 2.92 27.07 6.58
C HIS A 43 3.90 26.14 5.85
N LYS A 44 5.21 26.46 5.84
CA LYS A 44 6.24 25.63 5.20
C LYS A 44 6.33 24.27 5.91
N PHE A 45 6.34 24.28 7.25
CA PHE A 45 6.28 23.06 8.05
C PHE A 45 5.02 22.24 7.77
N LEU A 46 3.84 22.86 7.76
CA LEU A 46 2.57 22.17 7.50
C LEU A 46 2.49 21.61 6.08
N THR A 47 3.03 22.31 5.08
CA THR A 47 3.11 21.82 3.70
C THR A 47 4.07 20.65 3.59
N ALA A 48 5.25 20.73 4.22
CA ALA A 48 6.20 19.62 4.24
C ALA A 48 5.64 18.39 4.98
N LEU A 49 4.91 18.60 6.09
CA LEU A 49 4.21 17.54 6.80
C LEU A 49 3.14 16.89 5.92
N LYS A 50 2.31 17.66 5.22
CA LYS A 50 1.33 17.13 4.26
C LYS A 50 1.98 16.36 3.12
N ALA A 51 3.16 16.77 2.67
CA ALA A 51 3.92 16.06 1.63
C ALA A 51 4.34 14.65 2.07
N THR A 52 4.49 14.39 3.37
CA THR A 52 4.72 13.03 3.90
C THR A 52 3.48 12.13 3.82
N GLY A 53 2.31 12.69 3.53
CA GLY A 53 1.02 11.99 3.51
C GLY A 53 0.23 12.06 4.82
N LEU A 54 0.84 12.55 5.91
CA LEU A 54 0.11 12.79 7.16
C LEU A 54 -0.85 13.98 7.02
N ARG A 55 -2.02 13.85 7.66
CA ARG A 55 -3.02 14.93 7.72
C ARG A 55 -2.88 15.72 9.01
N SER A 56 -3.18 17.02 8.96
CA SER A 56 -3.19 17.88 10.15
C SER A 56 -4.24 17.48 11.20
N GLY A 57 -5.25 16.69 10.79
CA GLY A 57 -6.26 16.13 11.69
C GLY A 57 -5.89 14.77 12.29
N ASP A 58 -4.66 14.28 12.09
CA ASP A 58 -4.20 13.02 12.68
C ASP A 58 -4.25 13.12 14.23
N PRO A 59 -4.98 12.24 14.93
CA PRO A 59 -5.06 12.24 16.39
C PRO A 59 -3.69 12.20 17.08
N ARG A 60 -2.69 11.52 16.49
CA ARG A 60 -1.32 11.43 17.03
C ARG A 60 -0.55 12.75 16.93
N LEU A 61 -1.03 13.71 16.14
CA LEU A 61 -0.42 15.04 16.00
C LEU A 61 -1.21 16.13 16.74
N LYS A 62 -2.27 15.78 17.49
CA LYS A 62 -3.17 16.73 18.14
C LYS A 62 -2.42 17.72 19.03
N GLU A 63 -1.56 17.22 19.92
CA GLU A 63 -0.78 18.07 20.84
C GLU A 63 0.14 19.04 20.08
N CYS A 64 0.88 18.55 19.08
CA CYS A 64 1.71 19.40 18.23
C CYS A 64 0.90 20.51 17.55
N MET A 65 -0.28 20.17 17.00
CA MET A 65 -1.14 21.14 16.32
C MET A 65 -1.78 22.16 17.27
N GLU A 66 -2.13 21.76 18.49
CA GLU A 66 -2.67 22.64 19.53
C GLU A 66 -1.59 23.61 20.04
N ILE A 67 -0.41 23.08 20.41
CA ILE A 67 0.73 23.90 20.86
C ILE A 67 1.20 24.84 19.75
N LEU A 68 1.22 24.39 18.50
CA LEU A 68 1.55 25.21 17.34
C LEU A 68 0.58 26.40 17.20
N LYS A 69 -0.74 26.15 17.28
CA LYS A 69 -1.76 27.21 17.22
C LYS A 69 -1.63 28.19 18.38
N GLU A 70 -1.39 27.73 19.60
CA GLU A 70 -1.19 28.59 20.76
C GLU A 70 0.08 29.43 20.66
N THR A 71 1.15 28.83 20.13
CA THR A 71 2.45 29.50 19.97
C THR A 71 2.36 30.60 18.92
N LEU A 72 1.73 30.32 17.78
CA LEU A 72 1.53 31.31 16.71
C LEU A 72 0.66 32.49 17.15
N LYS A 73 -0.30 32.31 18.06
CA LYS A 73 -1.06 33.43 18.65
C LYS A 73 -0.22 34.36 19.52
N LYS A 74 0.90 33.86 20.07
CA LYS A 74 1.78 34.61 20.99
C LYS A 74 2.97 35.25 20.27
N THR A 75 3.29 34.83 19.06
CA THR A 75 4.35 35.42 18.24
C THR A 75 3.90 36.74 17.59
N PRO A 76 4.75 37.78 17.56
CA PRO A 76 4.38 39.12 17.10
C PRO A 76 4.00 39.17 15.61
N ASP A 77 4.57 38.28 14.80
CA ASP A 77 4.31 38.13 13.37
C ASP A 77 3.26 37.07 13.05
N GLY A 78 2.87 36.25 14.04
CA GLY A 78 1.83 35.22 13.91
C GLY A 78 2.13 34.06 12.95
N VAL A 79 3.32 34.01 12.35
CA VAL A 79 3.61 33.15 11.19
C VAL A 79 4.91 32.34 11.35
N THR A 80 5.95 32.89 11.97
CA THR A 80 7.26 32.22 12.05
C THR A 80 7.54 31.58 13.40
N LEU A 81 8.34 30.52 13.37
CA LEU A 81 8.82 29.79 14.54
C LEU A 81 10.34 29.84 14.57
N ASP A 82 10.89 30.28 15.70
CA ASP A 82 12.31 30.06 15.99
C ASP A 82 12.55 28.60 16.43
N ARG A 83 13.83 28.23 16.57
CA ARG A 83 14.24 26.87 16.98
C ARG A 83 13.62 26.43 18.31
N HIS A 84 13.54 27.30 19.30
CA HIS A 84 13.06 26.94 20.64
C HIS A 84 11.54 26.74 20.65
N LEU A 85 10.80 27.63 19.97
CA LEU A 85 9.36 27.53 19.78
C LEU A 85 9.00 26.28 18.96
N PHE A 86 9.74 26.00 17.88
CA PHE A 86 9.55 24.80 17.07
C PHE A 86 9.75 23.53 17.92
N LYS A 87 10.84 23.45 18.68
CA LYS A 87 11.12 22.33 19.58
C LYS A 87 9.97 22.11 20.56
N LYS A 88 9.45 23.16 21.18
CA LYS A 88 8.29 23.10 22.08
C LYS A 88 7.04 22.55 21.38
N CYS A 89 6.83 22.88 20.10
CA CYS A 89 5.69 22.39 19.34
C CYS A 89 5.80 20.90 18.98
N VAL A 90 6.99 20.39 18.68
CA VAL A 90 7.16 19.03 18.14
C VAL A 90 7.54 17.98 19.20
N GLN A 91 7.98 18.39 20.39
CA GLN A 91 8.54 17.49 21.41
C GLN A 91 7.64 16.27 21.74
N SER A 92 6.33 16.45 21.87
CA SER A 92 5.41 15.35 22.22
C SER A 92 5.24 14.32 21.09
N ASN A 93 5.47 14.73 19.84
CA ASN A 93 5.19 13.91 18.66
C ASN A 93 6.44 13.69 17.80
N ILE A 94 7.63 13.94 18.37
CA ILE A 94 8.90 13.92 17.64
C ILE A 94 9.22 12.55 17.02
N VAL A 95 8.80 11.45 17.65
CA VAL A 95 9.07 10.10 17.13
C VAL A 95 8.37 9.88 15.78
N LEU A 96 7.07 10.21 15.71
CA LEU A 96 6.29 10.10 14.46
C LEU A 96 6.79 11.07 13.40
N LEU A 97 7.06 12.33 13.78
CA LEU A 97 7.60 13.32 12.86
C LEU A 97 8.98 12.92 12.32
N THR A 98 9.83 12.36 13.16
CA THR A 98 11.15 11.86 12.75
C THR A 98 11.02 10.72 11.73
N GLN A 99 10.06 9.82 11.90
CA GLN A 99 9.79 8.77 10.91
C GLN A 99 9.30 9.37 9.58
N ALA A 100 8.37 10.32 9.65
CA ALA A 100 7.80 10.99 8.48
C ALA A 100 8.86 11.71 7.64
N PHE A 101 9.66 12.58 8.27
CA PHE A 101 10.65 13.41 7.58
C PHE A 101 11.91 12.65 7.16
N ARG A 102 12.20 11.50 7.79
CA ARG A 102 13.29 10.59 7.36
C ARG A 102 12.85 9.58 6.30
N LYS A 103 11.65 9.74 5.72
CA LYS A 103 11.08 8.82 4.73
C LYS A 103 11.05 7.37 5.20
N LYS A 104 10.84 7.15 6.51
CA LYS A 104 10.78 5.80 7.12
C LYS A 104 9.39 5.17 7.10
N PHE A 105 8.40 5.88 6.57
CA PHE A 105 7.08 5.29 6.34
C PHE A 105 7.15 4.22 5.25
N VAL A 106 6.19 3.31 5.30
CA VAL A 106 6.03 2.18 4.41
C VAL A 106 5.93 2.61 2.95
N ILE A 107 5.48 3.83 2.68
CA ILE A 107 5.59 4.48 1.37
C ILE A 107 6.41 5.77 1.53
N PRO A 108 7.73 5.74 1.24
CA PRO A 108 8.62 6.89 1.34
C PRO A 108 8.21 8.07 0.46
N ASP A 109 8.00 7.83 -0.83
CA ASP A 109 7.71 8.85 -1.85
C ASP A 109 6.19 8.97 -2.09
N PHE A 110 5.47 9.34 -1.03
CA PHE A 110 4.00 9.32 -1.01
C PHE A 110 3.35 10.17 -2.10
N GLN A 111 3.86 11.37 -2.40
CA GLN A 111 3.29 12.24 -3.44
C GLN A 111 3.30 11.60 -4.83
N SER A 112 4.42 10.97 -5.21
CA SER A 112 4.53 10.27 -6.49
C SER A 112 3.58 9.07 -6.53
N PHE A 113 3.50 8.31 -5.44
CA PHE A 113 2.54 7.22 -5.32
C PHE A 113 1.10 7.71 -5.49
N THR A 114 0.71 8.80 -4.82
CA THR A 114 -0.66 9.35 -4.93
C THR A 114 -1.00 9.86 -6.32
N SER A 115 -0.05 10.40 -7.08
CA SER A 115 -0.28 10.79 -8.47
C SER A 115 -0.60 9.59 -9.37
N HIS A 116 0.00 8.41 -9.12
CA HIS A 116 -0.39 7.19 -9.82
C HIS A 116 -1.79 6.74 -9.40
N ILE A 117 -2.16 6.85 -8.12
CA ILE A 117 -3.52 6.55 -7.66
C ILE A 117 -4.56 7.45 -8.35
N ASP A 118 -4.26 8.74 -8.53
CA ASP A 118 -5.13 9.67 -9.26
C ASP A 118 -5.33 9.23 -10.72
N GLN A 119 -4.27 8.76 -11.39
CA GLN A 119 -4.36 8.23 -12.76
C GLN A 119 -5.22 6.96 -12.83
N LEU A 120 -5.06 6.04 -11.88
CA LEU A 120 -5.89 4.84 -11.78
C LEU A 120 -7.37 5.18 -11.53
N TYR A 121 -7.62 6.17 -10.67
CA TYR A 121 -8.96 6.68 -10.40
C TYR A 121 -9.62 7.21 -11.67
N GLU A 122 -8.93 8.08 -12.43
CA GLU A 122 -9.46 8.66 -13.68
C GLU A 122 -9.66 7.61 -14.78
N LYS A 123 -8.77 6.60 -14.88
CA LYS A 123 -8.96 5.47 -15.81
C LYS A 123 -10.25 4.71 -15.51
N ALA A 124 -10.50 4.37 -14.24
CA ALA A 124 -11.69 3.63 -13.83
C ALA A 124 -12.98 4.48 -13.93
N LYS A 125 -12.89 5.80 -13.73
CA LYS A 125 -14.03 6.73 -13.82
C LYS A 125 -14.75 6.71 -15.17
N ASN A 126 -14.00 6.48 -16.25
CA ASN A 126 -14.53 6.43 -17.62
C ASN A 126 -15.41 5.21 -17.90
N LEU A 127 -15.49 4.24 -16.98
CA LEU A 127 -16.39 3.10 -17.11
C LEU A 127 -17.83 3.52 -16.75
N SER A 128 -18.76 3.31 -17.69
CA SER A 128 -20.19 3.62 -17.56
C SER A 128 -21.08 2.37 -17.46
N GLY A 129 -20.47 1.19 -17.24
CA GLY A 129 -21.19 -0.08 -17.10
C GLY A 129 -21.73 -0.34 -15.68
N GLY A 130 -22.59 -1.36 -15.57
CA GLY A 130 -23.17 -1.82 -14.32
C GLY A 130 -24.58 -1.29 -14.04
N GLN A 131 -25.18 -1.75 -12.95
CA GLN A 131 -26.50 -1.32 -12.50
C GLN A 131 -26.48 -1.02 -11.00
N VAL A 132 -27.08 0.10 -10.60
CA VAL A 132 -27.26 0.43 -9.19
C VAL A 132 -28.21 -0.58 -8.56
N ALA A 133 -27.89 -1.05 -7.35
CA ALA A 133 -28.79 -1.93 -6.62
C ALA A 133 -30.12 -1.21 -6.31
N ASP A 134 -31.22 -1.74 -6.84
CA ASP A 134 -32.54 -1.10 -6.83
C ASP A 134 -33.61 -1.92 -6.09
N TYR A 135 -33.24 -3.08 -5.54
CA TYR A 135 -34.16 -3.94 -4.77
C TYR A 135 -34.69 -3.29 -3.49
N ILE A 136 -34.01 -2.24 -2.98
CA ILE A 136 -34.51 -1.34 -1.94
C ILE A 136 -34.37 0.13 -2.36
N PRO A 137 -35.33 0.99 -2.00
CA PRO A 137 -35.35 2.38 -2.45
C PRO A 137 -34.18 3.22 -1.92
N GLN A 138 -33.54 2.83 -0.80
CA GLN A 138 -32.41 3.56 -0.22
C GLN A 138 -31.15 3.41 -1.07
N LEU A 139 -30.91 2.23 -1.66
CA LEU A 139 -29.76 2.01 -2.55
C LEU A 139 -30.00 2.61 -3.94
N ALA A 140 -31.24 2.55 -4.44
CA ALA A 140 -31.64 3.12 -5.72
C ALA A 140 -31.44 4.64 -5.83
N LYS A 141 -31.34 5.35 -4.69
CA LYS A 141 -31.15 6.81 -4.62
C LYS A 141 -29.74 7.25 -5.00
N PHE A 142 -28.75 6.38 -4.92
CA PHE A 142 -27.39 6.76 -5.23
C PHE A 142 -27.21 6.95 -6.73
N SER A 143 -26.61 8.09 -7.12
CA SER A 143 -26.30 8.36 -8.52
C SER A 143 -25.27 7.34 -9.04
N PRO A 144 -25.45 6.79 -10.25
CA PRO A 144 -24.47 5.91 -10.88
C PRO A 144 -23.12 6.61 -11.16
N ASP A 145 -23.10 7.94 -11.19
CA ASP A 145 -21.89 8.71 -11.48
C ASP A 145 -20.93 8.79 -10.29
N LEU A 146 -21.39 8.47 -9.07
CA LEU A 146 -20.59 8.55 -7.86
C LEU A 146 -19.39 7.59 -7.93
N TRP A 147 -18.21 8.13 -7.69
CA TRP A 147 -16.97 7.37 -7.68
C TRP A 147 -16.00 7.95 -6.66
N ALA A 148 -15.47 7.07 -5.81
CA ALA A 148 -14.58 7.49 -4.75
C ALA A 148 -13.54 6.41 -4.47
N VAL A 149 -12.31 6.87 -4.21
CA VAL A 149 -11.21 6.04 -3.72
C VAL A 149 -10.56 6.73 -2.54
N SER A 150 -10.39 6.02 -1.42
CA SER A 150 -9.64 6.49 -0.27
C SER A 150 -8.66 5.43 0.19
N LEU A 151 -7.45 5.85 0.54
CA LEU A 151 -6.42 4.98 1.09
C LEU A 151 -5.87 5.52 2.41
N CYS A 152 -5.45 4.59 3.27
CA CYS A 152 -4.75 4.86 4.52
C CYS A 152 -3.63 3.83 4.68
N THR A 153 -2.38 4.27 4.83
CA THR A 153 -1.25 3.36 5.09
C THR A 153 -1.21 2.94 6.56
N VAL A 154 -0.47 1.88 6.86
CA VAL A 154 -0.27 1.42 8.25
C VAL A 154 0.44 2.46 9.14
N ASP A 155 1.14 3.42 8.54
CA ASP A 155 1.76 4.56 9.23
C ASP A 155 0.83 5.77 9.39
N GLY A 156 -0.36 5.73 8.78
CA GLY A 156 -1.35 6.81 8.81
C GLY A 156 -1.23 7.84 7.68
N GLN A 157 -0.45 7.57 6.64
CA GLN A 157 -0.45 8.40 5.42
C GLN A 157 -1.79 8.21 4.69
N ARG A 158 -2.41 9.28 4.19
CA ARG A 158 -3.77 9.24 3.65
C ARG A 158 -3.93 10.05 2.38
N HIS A 159 -4.63 9.46 1.41
CA HIS A 159 -5.00 10.10 0.15
C HIS A 159 -6.42 9.73 -0.25
N THR A 160 -7.10 10.64 -0.93
CA THR A 160 -8.53 10.56 -1.25
C THR A 160 -8.82 11.25 -2.57
N VAL A 161 -9.60 10.62 -3.44
CA VAL A 161 -9.98 11.13 -4.76
C VAL A 161 -11.46 10.83 -5.01
N GLY A 162 -12.21 11.81 -5.54
CA GLY A 162 -13.63 11.67 -5.85
C GLY A 162 -14.56 11.93 -4.67
N ASP A 163 -15.72 11.28 -4.67
CA ASP A 163 -16.84 11.51 -3.75
C ASP A 163 -16.64 10.88 -2.35
N THR A 164 -15.46 11.04 -1.76
CA THR A 164 -15.00 10.24 -0.61
C THR A 164 -15.75 10.50 0.69
N LYS A 165 -16.42 11.64 0.82
CA LYS A 165 -17.12 12.08 2.03
C LYS A 165 -18.59 11.74 2.04
N VAL A 166 -19.13 11.21 0.95
CA VAL A 166 -20.53 10.79 0.89
C VAL A 166 -20.70 9.55 1.76
N PRO A 167 -21.63 9.55 2.73
CA PRO A 167 -21.89 8.38 3.54
C PRO A 167 -22.70 7.34 2.75
N PHE A 168 -22.37 6.07 2.93
CA PHE A 168 -23.09 4.94 2.36
C PHE A 168 -23.10 3.75 3.33
N CYS A 169 -24.08 2.85 3.18
CA CYS A 169 -24.19 1.67 4.01
C CYS A 169 -23.09 0.64 3.66
N LEU A 170 -22.38 0.12 4.66
CA LEU A 170 -21.34 -0.91 4.48
C LEU A 170 -21.88 -2.17 3.81
N GLN A 171 -23.13 -2.54 4.09
CA GLN A 171 -23.73 -3.75 3.59
C GLN A 171 -22.82 -4.96 3.88
N SER A 172 -22.61 -5.85 2.92
CA SER A 172 -21.76 -7.04 3.12
C SER A 172 -20.29 -6.74 3.46
N CYS A 173 -19.79 -5.50 3.33
CA CYS A 173 -18.45 -5.12 3.81
C CYS A 173 -18.31 -5.20 5.34
N VAL A 174 -19.41 -5.19 6.10
CA VAL A 174 -19.37 -5.35 7.56
C VAL A 174 -19.03 -6.77 8.02
N LYS A 175 -19.21 -7.77 7.14
CA LYS A 175 -19.04 -9.20 7.45
C LYS A 175 -17.64 -9.57 7.96
N PRO A 176 -16.54 -9.19 7.29
CA PRO A 176 -15.20 -9.43 7.82
C PRO A 176 -14.97 -8.73 9.17
N LEU A 177 -15.52 -7.52 9.34
CA LEU A 177 -15.33 -6.74 10.56
C LEU A 177 -16.02 -7.39 11.77
N LYS A 178 -17.27 -7.84 11.62
CA LYS A 178 -17.97 -8.56 12.70
C LYS A 178 -17.33 -9.92 13.01
N TYR A 179 -16.80 -10.60 12.01
CA TYR A 179 -16.06 -11.85 12.21
C TYR A 179 -14.78 -11.61 13.00
N ALA A 180 -14.03 -10.55 12.68
CA ALA A 180 -12.85 -10.17 13.44
C ALA A 180 -13.17 -9.87 14.91
N VAL A 181 -14.26 -9.14 15.17
CA VAL A 181 -14.73 -8.87 16.55
C VAL A 181 -15.10 -10.17 17.27
N ALA A 182 -15.79 -11.09 16.59
CA ALA A 182 -16.18 -12.36 17.20
C ALA A 182 -14.97 -13.23 17.59
N VAL A 183 -13.98 -13.36 16.69
CA VAL A 183 -12.74 -14.11 16.99
C VAL A 183 -11.94 -13.41 18.08
N HIS A 184 -11.92 -12.07 18.09
CA HIS A 184 -11.23 -11.30 19.12
C HIS A 184 -11.78 -11.59 20.52
N ASP A 185 -13.10 -11.67 20.66
CA ASP A 185 -13.74 -11.84 21.97
C ASP A 185 -13.81 -13.31 22.42
N HIS A 186 -13.86 -14.29 21.51
CA HIS A 186 -14.18 -15.69 21.87
C HIS A 186 -13.29 -16.77 21.27
N SER A 187 -12.14 -16.43 20.67
CA SER A 187 -11.19 -17.35 20.02
C SER A 187 -11.65 -17.94 18.68
N THR A 188 -10.69 -18.43 17.91
CA THR A 188 -10.93 -19.06 16.61
C THR A 188 -11.71 -20.35 16.74
N GLU A 189 -11.40 -21.18 17.73
CA GLU A 189 -11.96 -22.51 17.92
C GLU A 189 -13.47 -22.44 18.16
N TYR A 190 -13.88 -21.54 19.06
CA TYR A 190 -15.29 -21.34 19.36
C TYR A 190 -16.06 -20.75 18.16
N VAL A 191 -15.48 -19.78 17.45
CA VAL A 191 -16.17 -19.20 16.28
C VAL A 191 -16.37 -20.23 15.18
N HIS A 192 -15.37 -21.08 14.97
CA HIS A 192 -15.39 -22.09 13.92
C HIS A 192 -16.11 -23.38 14.29
N SER A 193 -16.59 -23.58 15.52
CA SER A 193 -17.53 -24.67 15.80
C SER A 193 -18.94 -24.44 15.25
N PHE A 194 -19.18 -23.30 14.60
CA PHE A 194 -20.48 -22.95 13.98
C PHE A 194 -20.34 -22.54 12.50
N ILE A 195 -19.14 -22.15 12.08
CA ILE A 195 -18.86 -21.58 10.77
C ILE A 195 -17.59 -22.24 10.23
N GLY A 196 -17.66 -22.77 9.00
CA GLY A 196 -16.53 -23.38 8.33
C GLY A 196 -15.43 -22.37 7.96
N LYS A 197 -14.36 -22.88 7.35
CA LYS A 197 -13.19 -22.07 6.90
C LYS A 197 -13.03 -21.99 5.39
N GLU A 198 -13.81 -22.77 4.65
CA GLU A 198 -13.60 -22.99 3.22
C GLU A 198 -14.61 -22.27 2.30
N PRO A 199 -14.19 -21.83 1.11
CA PRO A 199 -15.13 -21.33 0.12
C PRO A 199 -16.08 -22.44 -0.33
N SER A 200 -17.29 -22.08 -0.74
CA SER A 200 -18.31 -23.09 -1.08
C SER A 200 -18.12 -23.81 -2.40
N GLY A 201 -17.31 -23.29 -3.33
CA GLY A 201 -17.10 -23.84 -4.68
C GLY A 201 -18.33 -23.88 -5.61
N LEU A 202 -19.54 -23.68 -5.07
CA LEU A 202 -20.83 -23.67 -5.76
C LEU A 202 -21.34 -22.25 -5.95
N ARG A 203 -22.12 -22.02 -7.03
CA ARG A 203 -22.81 -20.74 -7.29
C ARG A 203 -23.58 -20.26 -6.06
N PHE A 204 -23.47 -18.97 -5.74
CA PHE A 204 -24.06 -18.25 -4.60
C PHE A 204 -25.56 -18.50 -4.30
N ASN A 205 -26.30 -19.14 -5.21
CA ASN A 205 -27.74 -19.33 -5.12
C ASN A 205 -28.20 -20.68 -4.55
N LYS A 206 -27.30 -21.62 -4.22
CA LYS A 206 -27.70 -22.89 -3.60
C LYS A 206 -27.39 -22.92 -2.10
N LEU A 207 -28.38 -23.30 -1.29
CA LEU A 207 -28.26 -23.46 0.16
C LEU A 207 -27.65 -24.84 0.44
N PHE A 208 -26.43 -24.89 0.97
CA PHE A 208 -25.81 -26.13 1.43
C PHE A 208 -25.10 -25.92 2.77
N LEU A 209 -25.10 -26.96 3.60
CA LEU A 209 -24.20 -27.07 4.75
C LEU A 209 -23.03 -27.96 4.33
N ASN A 210 -21.88 -27.83 5.01
CA ASN A 210 -20.78 -28.77 4.85
C ASN A 210 -21.15 -30.17 5.36
N GLU A 211 -20.31 -31.17 5.05
CA GLU A 211 -20.48 -32.54 5.52
C GLU A 211 -20.60 -32.62 7.06
N ASP A 212 -19.95 -31.70 7.77
CA ASP A 212 -20.00 -31.56 9.23
C ASP A 212 -21.22 -30.79 9.76
N GLY A 213 -22.14 -30.36 8.90
CA GLY A 213 -23.32 -29.56 9.28
C GLY A 213 -23.04 -28.08 9.54
N GLU A 214 -21.83 -27.61 9.26
CA GLU A 214 -21.41 -26.21 9.43
C GLU A 214 -21.78 -25.32 8.24
N THR A 215 -21.88 -24.01 8.49
CA THR A 215 -22.11 -23.01 7.42
C THR A 215 -20.82 -22.63 6.70
N LEU A 216 -20.80 -22.65 5.37
CA LEU A 216 -19.63 -22.27 4.57
C LEU A 216 -19.34 -20.77 4.62
N PRO A 217 -18.09 -20.31 4.85
CA PRO A 217 -17.77 -18.89 4.98
C PRO A 217 -18.11 -18.03 3.76
N GLY A 218 -18.06 -18.60 2.54
CA GLY A 218 -18.52 -17.95 1.31
C GLY A 218 -20.05 -17.89 1.14
N GLN A 219 -20.79 -18.78 1.81
CA GLN A 219 -22.26 -18.79 1.85
C GLN A 219 -22.84 -18.05 3.05
N ASN A 220 -21.99 -17.39 3.86
CA ASN A 220 -22.40 -16.60 5.02
C ASN A 220 -23.15 -15.32 4.62
N ARG A 221 -24.37 -15.51 4.12
CA ARG A 221 -25.46 -14.55 4.29
C ARG A 221 -25.70 -14.32 5.77
N ILE A 222 -25.43 -15.32 6.61
CA ILE A 222 -25.54 -15.16 8.06
C ILE A 222 -24.38 -15.85 8.78
N CYS A 223 -23.23 -15.17 8.86
CA CYS A 223 -22.46 -15.18 10.12
C CYS A 223 -23.42 -14.62 11.17
N PHE A 224 -24.27 -15.48 11.73
CA PHE A 224 -24.91 -15.13 12.98
C PHE A 224 -23.78 -14.99 13.95
N LEU A 225 -23.77 -13.81 14.52
CA LEU A 225 -22.88 -13.50 15.58
C LEU A 225 -23.26 -14.43 16.72
N LEU A 226 -22.48 -15.49 16.85
CA LEU A 226 -22.09 -15.97 18.14
C LEU A 226 -21.86 -14.74 19.03
N LEU A 227 -22.27 -14.82 20.30
CA LEU A 227 -21.68 -14.10 21.45
C LEU A 227 -22.61 -13.19 22.24
N ARG A 228 -23.35 -13.80 23.17
CA ARG A 228 -23.10 -13.72 24.62
C ARG A 228 -24.13 -14.63 25.29
N ARG A 229 -23.67 -15.52 26.17
CA ARG A 229 -24.52 -16.46 26.93
C ARG A 229 -25.47 -15.80 27.95
N ASP A 230 -25.43 -14.47 28.11
CA ASP A 230 -25.86 -13.88 29.39
C ASP A 230 -26.90 -12.74 29.37
N ARG A 231 -27.26 -12.09 28.26
CA ARG A 231 -28.26 -10.99 28.35
C ARG A 231 -29.18 -10.87 27.12
N ASN A 232 -30.48 -10.96 27.39
CA ASN A 232 -31.64 -10.88 26.49
C ASN A 232 -31.83 -9.54 25.73
N VAL A 233 -30.82 -8.91 25.13
CA VAL A 233 -31.05 -7.68 24.37
C VAL A 233 -30.12 -7.56 23.16
N ALA A 234 -30.67 -7.34 21.96
CA ALA A 234 -29.94 -7.09 20.71
C ALA A 234 -29.20 -5.73 20.70
N ALA A 235 -29.73 -4.73 21.43
CA ALA A 235 -29.17 -3.37 21.47
C ALA A 235 -27.72 -3.27 22.02
N PRO A 236 -27.35 -3.90 23.16
CA PRO A 236 -25.97 -3.91 23.67
C PRO A 236 -24.91 -4.36 22.66
N PHE A 237 -25.26 -5.31 21.79
CA PHE A 237 -24.29 -5.85 20.84
C PHE A 237 -24.06 -4.93 19.62
N LEU A 238 -25.11 -4.32 19.09
CA LEU A 238 -24.96 -3.28 18.06
C LEU A 238 -24.02 -2.16 18.56
N PHE A 239 -24.22 -1.70 19.80
CA PHE A 239 -23.32 -0.71 20.42
C PHE A 239 -21.89 -1.20 20.54
N GLN A 240 -21.67 -2.47 20.89
CA GLN A 240 -20.34 -3.06 20.96
C GLN A 240 -19.66 -3.03 19.58
N VAL A 241 -20.31 -3.53 18.52
CA VAL A 241 -19.71 -3.51 17.17
C VAL A 241 -19.46 -2.09 16.71
N MET A 242 -20.41 -1.17 16.89
CA MET A 242 -20.20 0.23 16.53
C MET A 242 -19.01 0.83 17.30
N SER A 243 -18.79 0.45 18.55
CA SER A 243 -17.60 0.86 19.33
C SER A 243 -16.30 0.34 18.70
N PHE A 244 -16.25 -0.95 18.35
CA PHE A 244 -15.09 -1.52 17.64
C PHE A 244 -14.86 -0.84 16.29
N LEU A 245 -15.90 -0.68 15.47
CA LEU A 245 -15.79 -0.01 14.17
C LEU A 245 -15.30 1.44 14.32
N LYS A 246 -15.78 2.16 15.33
CA LYS A 246 -15.33 3.53 15.60
C LYS A 246 -13.86 3.56 16.00
N LYS A 247 -13.38 2.61 16.79
CA LYS A 247 -11.94 2.45 17.10
C LYS A 247 -11.11 2.10 15.87
N MET A 248 -11.58 1.15 15.05
CA MET A 248 -10.94 0.76 13.79
C MET A 248 -10.88 1.92 12.78
N ALA A 249 -11.86 2.83 12.82
CA ALA A 249 -11.88 4.03 11.98
C ALA A 249 -11.11 5.21 12.61
N GLY A 250 -10.47 5.04 13.78
CA GLY A 250 -9.78 6.12 14.48
C GLY A 250 -10.69 7.27 14.90
N ASN A 251 -11.92 6.94 15.32
CA ASN A 251 -12.99 7.85 15.70
C ASN A 251 -13.58 8.72 14.58
N GLU A 252 -13.34 8.36 13.31
CA GLU A 252 -14.02 8.99 12.18
C GLU A 252 -15.49 8.57 12.05
N TYR A 253 -16.14 9.00 10.96
CA TYR A 253 -17.57 8.79 10.74
C TYR A 253 -17.93 7.30 10.68
N VAL A 254 -18.76 6.89 11.64
CA VAL A 254 -19.46 5.61 11.70
C VAL A 254 -20.90 5.93 12.11
N GLY A 255 -21.80 5.87 11.13
CA GLY A 255 -23.22 6.20 11.26
C GLY A 255 -24.13 4.98 11.21
N PHE A 256 -25.43 5.21 11.11
CA PHE A 256 -26.43 4.16 11.04
C PHE A 256 -27.68 4.64 10.29
N SER A 257 -28.09 3.88 9.27
CA SER A 257 -29.24 4.19 8.44
C SER A 257 -30.48 3.40 8.88
N ASN A 258 -31.31 3.99 9.75
CA ASN A 258 -32.56 3.32 10.13
C ASN A 258 -33.48 3.07 8.92
N ALA A 259 -33.46 3.95 7.91
CA ALA A 259 -34.24 3.77 6.68
C ALA A 259 -33.81 2.52 5.91
N THR A 260 -32.50 2.30 5.74
CA THR A 260 -31.97 1.11 5.07
C THR A 260 -32.24 -0.14 5.90
N PHE A 261 -32.08 -0.08 7.23
CA PHE A 261 -32.42 -1.18 8.12
C PHE A 261 -33.87 -1.65 7.94
N GLN A 262 -34.85 -0.74 7.96
CA GLN A 262 -36.26 -1.09 7.81
C GLN A 262 -36.54 -1.74 6.44
N SER A 263 -36.04 -1.15 5.35
CA SER A 263 -36.27 -1.72 4.01
C SER A 263 -35.53 -3.03 3.75
N GLU A 264 -34.32 -3.21 4.28
CA GLU A 264 -33.61 -4.52 4.23
C GLU A 264 -34.35 -5.59 5.02
N ARG A 265 -34.95 -5.23 6.16
CA ARG A 265 -35.73 -6.16 6.97
C ARG A 265 -37.03 -6.56 6.26
N GLU A 266 -37.75 -5.60 5.68
CA GLU A 266 -39.01 -5.82 4.95
C GLU A 266 -38.81 -6.66 3.68
N SER A 267 -37.71 -6.45 2.95
CA SER A 267 -37.37 -7.22 1.73
C SER A 267 -36.53 -8.48 2.01
N GLY A 268 -36.35 -8.82 3.28
CA GLY A 268 -35.38 -9.79 3.78
C GLY A 268 -35.78 -11.27 3.69
N ASP A 269 -36.80 -11.64 2.91
CA ASP A 269 -37.42 -12.98 2.88
C ASP A 269 -36.41 -14.13 2.78
N ARG A 270 -35.41 -13.98 1.91
CA ARG A 270 -34.36 -14.99 1.74
C ARG A 270 -33.53 -15.18 3.01
N ASN A 271 -33.26 -14.11 3.77
CA ASN A 271 -32.53 -14.20 5.03
C ASN A 271 -33.39 -14.85 6.13
N PHE A 272 -34.71 -14.59 6.15
CA PHE A 272 -35.63 -15.31 7.03
C PHE A 272 -35.66 -16.81 6.72
N ALA A 273 -35.78 -17.21 5.45
CA ALA A 273 -35.75 -18.62 5.06
C ALA A 273 -34.47 -19.33 5.51
N ILE A 274 -33.31 -18.67 5.33
CA ILE A 274 -32.02 -19.18 5.83
C ILE A 274 -32.02 -19.27 7.36
N GLY A 275 -32.52 -18.25 8.06
CA GLY A 275 -32.62 -18.24 9.51
C GLY A 275 -33.42 -19.43 10.05
N TYR A 276 -34.58 -19.73 9.45
CA TYR A 276 -35.38 -20.90 9.81
C TYR A 276 -34.66 -22.22 9.52
N TYR A 277 -34.01 -22.35 8.37
CA TYR A 277 -33.25 -23.55 8.01
C TYR A 277 -32.09 -23.82 8.99
N LEU A 278 -31.33 -22.77 9.34
CA LEU A 278 -30.25 -22.85 10.33
C LEU A 278 -30.77 -23.19 11.73
N LYS A 279 -31.98 -22.72 12.07
CA LYS A 279 -32.62 -23.00 13.36
C LYS A 279 -32.99 -24.47 13.47
N GLU A 280 -33.57 -25.04 12.43
CA GLU A 280 -33.89 -26.47 12.35
C GLU A 280 -32.63 -27.35 12.49
N LYS A 281 -31.53 -26.93 11.86
CA LYS A 281 -30.24 -27.65 11.89
C LYS A 281 -29.38 -27.37 13.13
N LYS A 282 -29.91 -26.62 14.11
CA LYS A 282 -29.20 -26.28 15.37
C LYS A 282 -27.86 -25.58 15.14
N CYS A 283 -27.74 -24.77 14.10
CA CYS A 283 -26.51 -24.02 13.79
C CYS A 283 -26.31 -22.78 14.69
N PHE A 284 -27.24 -22.52 15.61
CA PHE A 284 -27.15 -21.44 16.59
C PHE A 284 -26.74 -21.97 17.96
N PRO A 285 -26.07 -21.15 18.80
CA PRO A 285 -25.90 -21.48 20.21
C PRO A 285 -27.22 -21.76 20.91
N GLU A 286 -27.19 -22.62 21.93
CA GLU A 286 -28.35 -22.88 22.78
C GLU A 286 -28.91 -21.59 23.39
N GLY A 287 -30.24 -21.46 23.38
CA GLY A 287 -30.94 -20.28 23.91
C GLY A 287 -31.01 -19.07 22.98
N THR A 288 -30.57 -19.19 21.72
CA THR A 288 -30.59 -18.09 20.75
C THR A 288 -31.97 -17.88 20.11
N ASP A 289 -32.48 -16.64 20.14
CA ASP A 289 -33.66 -16.24 19.37
C ASP A 289 -33.28 -15.81 17.94
N MET A 290 -33.66 -16.63 16.96
CA MET A 290 -33.34 -16.42 15.54
C MET A 290 -33.80 -15.05 15.02
N THR A 291 -35.00 -14.59 15.40
CA THR A 291 -35.56 -13.32 14.91
C THR A 291 -34.73 -12.13 15.40
N SER A 292 -34.38 -12.12 16.68
CA SER A 292 -33.50 -11.09 17.26
C SER A 292 -32.14 -11.04 16.58
N VAL A 293 -31.57 -12.19 16.21
CA VAL A 293 -30.28 -12.20 15.52
C VAL A 293 -30.40 -11.75 14.06
N LEU A 294 -31.53 -12.00 13.39
CA LEU A 294 -31.79 -11.46 12.05
C LEU A 294 -31.94 -9.95 12.08
N ASP A 295 -32.67 -9.41 13.05
CA ASP A 295 -32.79 -7.96 13.24
C ASP A 295 -31.42 -7.32 13.45
N LEU A 296 -30.58 -7.92 14.30
CA LEU A 296 -29.20 -7.48 14.48
C LEU A 296 -28.39 -7.57 13.18
N TYR A 297 -28.56 -8.63 12.40
CA TYR A 297 -27.89 -8.77 11.10
C TYR A 297 -28.24 -7.62 10.15
N PHE A 298 -29.52 -7.27 10.04
CA PHE A 298 -29.97 -6.14 9.21
C PHE A 298 -29.44 -4.81 9.74
N GLN A 299 -29.41 -4.62 11.07
CA GLN A 299 -28.81 -3.43 11.68
C GLN A 299 -27.32 -3.28 11.30
N LEU A 300 -26.53 -4.35 11.41
CA LEU A 300 -25.12 -4.31 11.06
C LEU A 300 -24.89 -3.98 9.57
N CYS A 301 -25.75 -4.48 8.67
CA CYS A 301 -25.66 -4.16 7.23
C CYS A 301 -26.00 -2.70 6.92
N ALA A 302 -26.81 -2.07 7.77
CA ALA A 302 -27.24 -0.67 7.66
C ALA A 302 -26.29 0.34 8.34
N ILE A 303 -25.13 -0.09 8.83
CA ILE A 303 -24.09 0.82 9.36
C ILE A 303 -23.53 1.66 8.20
N GLU A 304 -23.41 2.97 8.42
CA GLU A 304 -22.93 3.92 7.43
C GLU A 304 -21.48 4.30 7.67
N VAL A 305 -20.71 4.43 6.59
CA VAL A 305 -19.32 4.90 6.60
C VAL A 305 -19.11 5.84 5.42
N THR A 306 -18.00 6.58 5.45
CA THR A 306 -17.47 7.24 4.25
C THR A 306 -16.30 6.41 3.70
N CYS A 307 -15.83 6.71 2.48
CA CYS A 307 -14.61 6.06 1.98
C CYS A 307 -13.42 6.34 2.90
N GLU A 308 -13.36 7.56 3.45
CA GLU A 308 -12.29 7.98 4.34
C GLU A 308 -12.22 7.13 5.61
N SER A 309 -13.34 6.95 6.31
CA SER A 309 -13.36 6.16 7.55
C SER A 309 -13.17 4.67 7.30
N ALA A 310 -13.74 4.14 6.23
CA ALA A 310 -13.57 2.74 5.85
C ALA A 310 -12.13 2.41 5.42
N SER A 311 -11.40 3.33 4.78
CA SER A 311 -9.97 3.14 4.45
C SER A 311 -9.12 2.95 5.71
N VAL A 312 -9.45 3.66 6.81
CA VAL A 312 -8.79 3.52 8.11
C VAL A 312 -9.14 2.18 8.76
N MET A 313 -10.39 1.71 8.62
CA MET A 313 -10.77 0.36 9.08
C MET A 313 -9.99 -0.74 8.34
N ALA A 314 -9.88 -0.63 7.01
CA ALA A 314 -9.07 -1.54 6.21
C ALA A 314 -7.59 -1.48 6.62
N ALA A 315 -7.06 -0.29 6.89
CA ALA A 315 -5.68 -0.10 7.30
C ALA A 315 -5.41 -0.64 8.71
N THR A 316 -6.41 -0.64 9.59
CA THR A 316 -6.35 -1.33 10.89
C THR A 316 -6.18 -2.83 10.72
N LEU A 317 -6.84 -3.44 9.74
CA LEU A 317 -6.60 -4.84 9.37
C LEU A 317 -5.21 -5.02 8.74
N ALA A 318 -4.78 -4.12 7.86
CA ALA A 318 -3.43 -4.15 7.28
C ALA A 318 -2.33 -4.09 8.34
N ASN A 319 -2.57 -3.38 9.45
CA ASN A 319 -1.64 -3.15 10.55
C ASN A 319 -1.80 -4.13 11.72
N GLY A 320 -2.28 -5.35 11.45
CA GLY A 320 -2.35 -6.41 12.48
C GLY A 320 -3.29 -6.09 13.65
N GLY A 321 -4.31 -5.26 13.42
CA GLY A 321 -5.33 -4.90 14.41
C GLY A 321 -5.03 -3.62 15.18
N ILE A 322 -3.97 -2.89 14.84
CA ILE A 322 -3.62 -1.60 15.45
C ILE A 322 -4.11 -0.47 14.55
N CYS A 323 -4.92 0.45 15.08
CA CYS A 323 -5.43 1.56 14.28
C CYS A 323 -4.28 2.51 13.90
N PRO A 324 -4.05 2.76 12.60
CA PRO A 324 -2.84 3.46 12.14
C PRO A 324 -2.79 4.93 12.58
N ILE A 325 -3.95 5.57 12.76
CA ILE A 325 -4.03 7.00 13.12
C ILE A 325 -4.20 7.26 14.62
N THR A 326 -4.33 6.21 15.46
CA THR A 326 -4.42 6.37 16.92
C THR A 326 -3.37 5.57 17.67
N GLY A 327 -2.82 4.49 17.08
CA GLY A 327 -1.93 3.55 17.75
C GLY A 327 -2.63 2.59 18.72
N GLU A 328 -3.97 2.63 18.82
CA GLU A 328 -4.73 1.73 19.69
C GLU A 328 -4.78 0.32 19.09
N ARG A 329 -4.49 -0.70 19.90
CA ARG A 329 -4.74 -2.11 19.54
C ARG A 329 -6.25 -2.38 19.66
N VAL A 330 -6.91 -2.50 18.52
CA VAL A 330 -8.37 -2.70 18.43
C VAL A 330 -8.74 -4.17 18.32
N LEU A 331 -7.94 -4.97 17.62
CA LEU A 331 -8.19 -6.39 17.38
C LEU A 331 -6.98 -7.24 17.73
N SER A 332 -7.21 -8.53 18.01
CA SER A 332 -6.13 -9.50 18.18
C SER A 332 -5.49 -9.82 16.81
N PRO A 333 -4.17 -10.02 16.73
CA PRO A 333 -3.51 -10.38 15.47
C PRO A 333 -4.06 -11.67 14.85
N GLU A 334 -4.50 -12.62 15.69
CA GLU A 334 -5.18 -13.84 15.28
C GLU A 334 -6.48 -13.56 14.52
N ALA A 335 -7.35 -12.74 15.10
CA ALA A 335 -8.61 -12.34 14.45
C ALA A 335 -8.35 -11.68 13.10
N VAL A 336 -7.35 -10.80 13.03
CA VAL A 336 -6.96 -10.13 11.78
C VAL A 336 -6.47 -11.12 10.74
N ARG A 337 -5.52 -12.01 11.09
CA ARG A 337 -4.99 -13.03 10.18
C ARG A 337 -6.10 -13.90 9.59
N ASN A 338 -7.00 -14.39 10.44
CA ASN A 338 -8.08 -15.26 9.97
C ASN A 338 -9.07 -14.48 9.09
N THR A 339 -9.36 -13.22 9.44
CA THR A 339 -10.23 -12.35 8.65
C THR A 339 -9.67 -12.11 7.26
N LEU A 340 -8.37 -11.77 7.16
CA LEU A 340 -7.70 -11.55 5.88
C LEU A 340 -7.67 -12.82 5.02
N SER A 341 -7.47 -13.98 5.66
CA SER A 341 -7.49 -15.27 4.96
C SER A 341 -8.87 -15.55 4.34
N LEU A 342 -9.95 -15.33 5.10
CA LEU A 342 -11.31 -15.50 4.59
C LEU A 342 -11.70 -14.42 3.56
N MET A 343 -11.22 -13.19 3.72
CA MET A 343 -11.41 -12.12 2.72
C MET A 343 -10.73 -12.46 1.40
N HIS A 344 -9.58 -13.15 1.43
CA HIS A 344 -8.88 -13.58 0.23
C HIS A 344 -9.69 -14.64 -0.55
N SER A 345 -10.19 -15.68 0.13
CA SER A 345 -10.88 -16.79 -0.55
C SER A 345 -12.39 -16.61 -0.76
N CYS A 346 -13.05 -15.79 0.06
CA CYS A 346 -14.52 -15.70 0.15
C CYS A 346 -15.06 -14.26 0.05
N GLY A 347 -14.22 -13.30 -0.36
CA GLY A 347 -14.49 -11.87 -0.26
C GLY A 347 -15.45 -11.26 -1.29
N MET A 348 -15.42 -11.76 -2.52
CA MET A 348 -15.97 -11.08 -3.71
C MET A 348 -17.10 -11.87 -4.37
N TYR A 349 -17.97 -12.50 -3.57
CA TYR A 349 -19.05 -13.38 -4.03
C TYR A 349 -18.52 -14.51 -4.94
N ASP A 350 -19.24 -14.86 -6.01
CA ASP A 350 -18.81 -15.86 -6.98
C ASP A 350 -17.50 -15.47 -7.72
N PHE A 351 -17.12 -14.19 -7.67
CA PHE A 351 -15.86 -13.70 -8.24
C PHE A 351 -14.64 -13.93 -7.32
N SER A 352 -14.81 -14.43 -6.09
CA SER A 352 -13.71 -14.55 -5.11
C SER A 352 -12.52 -15.35 -5.61
N GLY A 353 -12.74 -16.47 -6.30
CA GLY A 353 -11.65 -17.29 -6.85
C GLY A 353 -10.87 -16.59 -7.96
N GLN A 354 -11.57 -15.92 -8.88
CA GLN A 354 -10.93 -15.15 -9.96
C GLN A 354 -10.23 -13.90 -9.42
N PHE A 355 -10.83 -13.22 -8.45
CA PHE A 355 -10.22 -12.06 -7.80
C PHE A 355 -8.96 -12.45 -7.02
N ALA A 356 -8.98 -13.57 -6.29
CA ALA A 356 -7.81 -14.09 -5.59
C ALA A 356 -6.69 -14.51 -6.57
N PHE A 357 -7.03 -14.95 -7.77
CA PHE A 357 -6.06 -15.34 -8.79
C PHE A 357 -5.46 -14.15 -9.55
N HIS A 358 -6.28 -13.17 -9.93
CA HIS A 358 -5.83 -12.03 -10.75
C HIS A 358 -5.35 -10.84 -9.92
N VAL A 359 -6.04 -10.53 -8.82
CA VAL A 359 -5.72 -9.40 -7.93
C VAL A 359 -4.94 -9.86 -6.72
N GLY A 360 -5.29 -11.01 -6.14
CA GLY A 360 -4.54 -11.61 -5.05
C GLY A 360 -4.59 -10.87 -3.71
N LEU A 361 -5.45 -9.87 -3.56
CA LEU A 361 -5.55 -9.06 -2.34
C LEU A 361 -6.80 -9.40 -1.51
N PRO A 362 -6.70 -9.54 -0.18
CA PRO A 362 -7.86 -9.70 0.68
C PRO A 362 -8.87 -8.56 0.50
N SER A 363 -10.10 -8.89 0.11
CA SER A 363 -11.14 -7.90 -0.18
C SER A 363 -12.51 -8.31 0.30
N LYS A 364 -13.43 -7.35 0.44
CA LYS A 364 -14.86 -7.64 0.58
C LYS A 364 -15.68 -6.61 -0.18
N SER A 365 -16.56 -7.09 -1.07
CA SER A 365 -17.56 -6.23 -1.71
C SER A 365 -18.89 -6.17 -0.96
N GLY A 366 -19.57 -5.03 -1.07
CA GLY A 366 -20.92 -4.77 -0.58
C GLY A 366 -21.81 -4.26 -1.69
N VAL A 367 -23.10 -4.63 -1.64
CA VAL A 367 -24.10 -4.26 -2.65
C VAL A 367 -24.42 -2.75 -2.73
N ALA A 368 -23.94 -1.96 -1.78
CA ALA A 368 -23.94 -0.50 -1.89
C ALA A 368 -22.87 0.05 -2.87
N GLY A 369 -22.07 -0.82 -3.50
CA GLY A 369 -21.00 -0.44 -4.40
C GLY A 369 -19.62 -0.29 -3.75
N GLY A 370 -19.50 -0.64 -2.47
CA GLY A 370 -18.25 -0.56 -1.72
C GLY A 370 -17.35 -1.78 -1.93
N ILE A 371 -16.03 -1.57 -1.99
CA ILE A 371 -15.01 -2.62 -1.90
C ILE A 371 -14.01 -2.23 -0.82
N LEU A 372 -14.00 -3.00 0.27
CA LEU A 372 -13.00 -2.92 1.32
C LEU A 372 -11.79 -3.77 0.92
N LEU A 373 -10.68 -3.14 0.59
CA LEU A 373 -9.46 -3.78 0.08
C LEU A 373 -8.33 -3.63 1.11
N VAL A 374 -7.59 -4.70 1.36
CA VAL A 374 -6.45 -4.68 2.29
C VAL A 374 -5.18 -5.12 1.57
N VAL A 375 -4.13 -4.32 1.68
CA VAL A 375 -2.75 -4.70 1.32
C VAL A 375 -1.99 -4.92 2.64
N PRO A 376 -1.84 -6.17 3.10
CA PRO A 376 -1.28 -6.48 4.41
C PRO A 376 0.10 -5.83 4.62
N ASN A 377 0.32 -5.25 5.79
CA ASN A 377 1.53 -4.52 6.18
C ASN A 377 1.83 -3.25 5.34
N VAL A 378 0.93 -2.80 4.47
CA VAL A 378 1.14 -1.60 3.63
C VAL A 378 0.02 -0.59 3.85
N MET A 379 -1.22 -0.93 3.48
CA MET A 379 -2.34 0.00 3.48
C MET A 379 -3.71 -0.68 3.42
N GLY A 380 -4.73 0.07 3.83
CA GLY A 380 -6.13 -0.21 3.52
C GLY A 380 -6.67 0.76 2.48
N ILE A 381 -7.56 0.26 1.64
CA ILE A 381 -8.20 1.03 0.57
C ILE A 381 -9.72 0.80 0.64
N MET A 382 -10.49 1.85 0.44
CA MET A 382 -11.93 1.78 0.17
C MET A 382 -12.21 2.38 -1.19
N CYS A 383 -12.77 1.57 -2.09
CA CYS A 383 -13.34 2.02 -3.35
C CYS A 383 -14.86 2.02 -3.23
N TRP A 384 -15.53 3.00 -3.81
CA TRP A 384 -16.99 3.07 -3.80
C TRP A 384 -17.55 3.60 -5.10
N SER A 385 -18.28 2.74 -5.82
CA SER A 385 -19.15 3.11 -6.94
C SER A 385 -20.44 2.29 -6.89
N PRO A 386 -21.62 2.91 -6.77
CA PRO A 386 -22.90 2.22 -6.68
C PRO A 386 -23.20 1.20 -7.81
N PRO A 387 -22.84 1.43 -9.08
CA PRO A 387 -23.09 0.46 -10.16
C PRO A 387 -22.34 -0.87 -9.95
N LEU A 388 -23.11 -1.94 -9.91
CA LEU A 388 -22.63 -3.32 -9.74
C LEU A 388 -22.60 -4.08 -11.08
N ASP A 389 -21.68 -5.03 -11.17
CA ASP A 389 -21.65 -6.04 -12.22
C ASP A 389 -22.72 -7.13 -11.97
N LYS A 390 -22.78 -8.12 -12.87
CA LYS A 390 -23.72 -9.25 -12.77
C LYS A 390 -23.47 -10.17 -11.58
N LEU A 391 -22.30 -10.07 -10.93
CA LEU A 391 -21.89 -10.87 -9.77
C LEU A 391 -22.09 -10.12 -8.45
N GLY A 392 -22.56 -8.86 -8.50
CA GLY A 392 -22.86 -8.03 -7.34
C GLY A 392 -21.66 -7.23 -6.80
N ASN A 393 -20.59 -7.09 -7.58
CA ASN A 393 -19.40 -6.31 -7.22
C ASN A 393 -19.37 -4.96 -7.95
N SER A 394 -18.74 -3.95 -7.37
CA SER A 394 -18.61 -2.63 -8.00
C SER A 394 -17.76 -2.68 -9.27
N VAL A 395 -18.29 -2.17 -10.39
CA VAL A 395 -17.63 -2.21 -11.71
C VAL A 395 -16.31 -1.42 -11.68
N ARG A 396 -16.38 -0.13 -11.31
CA ARG A 396 -15.20 0.74 -11.20
C ARG A 396 -14.23 0.25 -10.11
N GLY A 397 -14.78 -0.27 -9.02
CA GLY A 397 -14.02 -0.86 -7.92
C GLY A 397 -13.12 -2.02 -8.36
N ILE A 398 -13.66 -2.99 -9.09
CA ILE A 398 -12.87 -4.13 -9.60
C ILE A 398 -11.79 -3.66 -10.57
N GLN A 399 -12.15 -2.75 -11.50
CA GLN A 399 -11.18 -2.24 -12.47
C GLN A 399 -10.01 -1.56 -11.77
N PHE A 400 -10.29 -0.68 -10.81
CA PHE A 400 -9.26 -0.03 -10.02
C PHE A 400 -8.35 -1.04 -9.31
N CYS A 401 -8.92 -2.07 -8.69
CA CYS A 401 -8.14 -3.11 -8.00
C CYS A 401 -7.23 -3.90 -8.97
N THR A 402 -7.71 -4.15 -10.19
CA THR A 402 -6.96 -4.86 -11.23
C THR A 402 -5.80 -4.00 -11.73
N ASP A 403 -6.09 -2.75 -12.11
CA ASP A 403 -5.05 -1.82 -12.60
C ASP A 403 -4.00 -1.53 -11.51
N LEU A 404 -4.40 -1.52 -10.23
CA LEU A 404 -3.51 -1.33 -9.09
C LEU A 404 -2.42 -2.42 -9.03
N VAL A 405 -2.78 -3.69 -9.20
CA VAL A 405 -1.81 -4.80 -9.12
C VAL A 405 -1.06 -5.06 -10.42
N GLU A 406 -1.58 -4.56 -11.55
CA GLU A 406 -0.84 -4.51 -12.81
C GLU A 406 0.30 -3.49 -12.72
N LEU A 407 0.03 -2.33 -12.10
CA LEU A 407 1.03 -1.27 -11.93
C LEU A 407 2.01 -1.53 -10.78
N PHE A 408 1.52 -2.01 -9.63
CA PHE A 408 2.32 -2.20 -8.42
C PHE A 408 2.48 -3.68 -8.03
N ASN A 409 3.61 -4.01 -7.41
CA ASN A 409 3.90 -5.37 -6.92
C ASN A 409 3.18 -5.71 -5.59
N PHE A 410 1.86 -5.45 -5.55
CA PHE A 410 1.03 -5.70 -4.37
C PHE A 410 0.33 -7.05 -4.35
N HIS A 411 0.27 -7.76 -5.47
CA HIS A 411 -0.31 -9.10 -5.49
C HIS A 411 0.36 -9.98 -4.43
N ASN A 412 -0.40 -10.72 -3.63
CA ASN A 412 0.12 -11.42 -2.45
C ASN A 412 1.21 -12.47 -2.79
N TYR A 413 1.25 -12.92 -4.05
CA TYR A 413 2.24 -13.86 -4.57
C TYR A 413 3.26 -13.23 -5.54
N ASP A 414 3.31 -11.89 -5.64
CA ASP A 414 4.34 -11.21 -6.43
C ASP A 414 5.72 -11.28 -5.76
N ASN A 415 6.77 -11.24 -6.57
CA ASN A 415 8.14 -11.22 -6.10
C ASN A 415 8.58 -9.81 -5.67
N LEU A 416 9.17 -9.68 -4.48
CA LEU A 416 9.67 -8.39 -3.97
C LEU A 416 11.07 -8.03 -4.47
N ARG A 417 11.82 -8.95 -5.09
CA ARG A 417 13.20 -8.73 -5.55
C ARG A 417 13.33 -8.62 -7.07
N HIS A 418 12.61 -9.47 -7.80
CA HIS A 418 12.73 -9.62 -9.25
C HIS A 418 11.35 -9.38 -9.87
N PHE A 419 11.07 -8.15 -10.27
CA PHE A 419 9.85 -7.77 -10.98
C PHE A 419 10.24 -6.88 -12.17
N ALA A 420 9.84 -7.27 -13.39
CA ALA A 420 10.41 -6.69 -14.60
C ALA A 420 9.87 -5.29 -14.93
N LYS A 421 8.59 -5.01 -14.62
CA LYS A 421 7.92 -3.76 -15.05
C LYS A 421 7.01 -3.10 -14.01
N LYS A 422 6.77 -3.74 -12.86
CA LYS A 422 5.91 -3.19 -11.79
C LYS A 422 6.67 -2.20 -10.91
N HIS A 423 5.95 -1.33 -10.23
CA HIS A 423 6.51 -0.42 -9.22
C HIS A 423 6.39 -1.00 -7.82
N ASP A 424 7.41 -0.79 -6.98
CA ASP A 424 7.35 -1.07 -5.55
C ASP A 424 7.44 0.24 -4.75
N PRO A 425 6.32 0.79 -4.28
CA PRO A 425 6.30 2.06 -3.57
C PRO A 425 6.88 1.96 -2.16
N ARG A 426 7.24 0.76 -1.69
CA ARG A 426 7.96 0.57 -0.41
C ARG A 426 9.43 0.95 -0.50
N ARG A 427 9.94 1.18 -1.71
CA ARG A 427 11.32 1.59 -1.97
C ARG A 427 11.33 3.00 -2.51
N GLU A 428 12.35 3.77 -2.16
CA GLU A 428 12.57 5.10 -2.75
C GLU A 428 12.90 4.94 -4.24
N GLY A 429 12.09 5.56 -5.11
CA GLY A 429 12.11 5.29 -6.55
C GLY A 429 13.44 5.67 -7.22
N GLY A 430 14.01 6.83 -6.83
CA GLY A 430 15.31 7.29 -7.32
C GLY A 430 16.49 6.48 -6.77
N ASP A 431 16.41 6.07 -5.50
CA ASP A 431 17.48 5.36 -4.80
C ASP A 431 17.64 3.93 -5.31
N GLN A 432 16.57 3.24 -5.72
CA GLN A 432 16.69 1.89 -6.29
C GLN A 432 17.46 1.89 -7.61
N ARG A 433 17.18 2.86 -8.51
CA ARG A 433 17.93 2.99 -9.77
C ARG A 433 19.39 3.29 -9.48
N VAL A 434 19.65 4.29 -8.64
CA VAL A 434 21.02 4.70 -8.28
C VAL A 434 21.78 3.57 -7.59
N LYS A 435 21.19 2.86 -6.62
CA LYS A 435 21.80 1.70 -5.96
C LYS A 435 22.11 0.57 -6.94
N SER A 436 21.20 0.30 -7.87
CA SER A 436 21.44 -0.74 -8.89
C SER A 436 22.62 -0.35 -9.77
N VAL A 437 22.66 0.91 -10.26
CA VAL A 437 23.79 1.46 -11.02
C VAL A 437 25.08 1.36 -10.21
N ILE A 438 25.09 1.79 -8.94
CA ILE A 438 26.28 1.75 -8.08
C ILE A 438 26.75 0.31 -7.90
N ASN A 439 25.86 -0.65 -7.65
CA ASN A 439 26.23 -2.06 -7.49
C ASN A 439 26.82 -2.64 -8.79
N LEU A 440 26.27 -2.26 -9.94
CA LEU A 440 26.79 -2.64 -11.26
C LEU A 440 28.21 -2.08 -11.46
N LEU A 441 28.42 -0.80 -11.21
CA LEU A 441 29.72 -0.15 -11.35
C LEU A 441 30.74 -0.64 -10.33
N PHE A 442 30.31 -0.93 -9.10
CA PHE A 442 31.19 -1.48 -8.07
C PHE A 442 31.68 -2.88 -8.44
N ALA A 443 30.83 -3.72 -9.04
CA ALA A 443 31.26 -5.02 -9.56
C ALA A 443 32.28 -4.88 -10.71
N ALA A 444 32.13 -3.86 -11.56
CA ALA A 444 33.12 -3.54 -12.58
C ALA A 444 34.43 -3.02 -11.99
N TYR A 445 34.37 -2.23 -10.91
CA TYR A 445 35.55 -1.73 -10.18
C TYR A 445 36.35 -2.84 -9.51
N THR A 446 35.68 -3.80 -8.85
CA THR A 446 36.37 -4.92 -8.17
C THR A 446 36.82 -6.04 -9.11
N GLY A 447 36.36 -6.03 -10.36
CA GLY A 447 36.60 -7.11 -11.32
C GLY A 447 35.71 -8.35 -11.12
N ASP A 448 34.59 -8.24 -10.39
CA ASP A 448 33.68 -9.38 -10.12
C ASP A 448 32.78 -9.68 -11.33
N VAL A 449 33.32 -10.45 -12.27
CA VAL A 449 32.59 -10.95 -13.45
C VAL A 449 31.40 -11.82 -13.04
N SER A 450 31.44 -12.51 -11.89
CA SER A 450 30.33 -13.35 -11.44
C SER A 450 29.12 -12.52 -11.03
N ALA A 451 29.33 -11.37 -10.37
CA ALA A 451 28.26 -10.42 -10.09
C ALA A 451 27.68 -9.82 -11.38
N LEU A 452 28.52 -9.44 -12.34
CA LEU A 452 28.07 -8.91 -13.62
C LEU A 452 27.27 -9.93 -14.44
N ARG A 453 27.67 -11.20 -14.43
CA ARG A 453 26.90 -12.31 -15.03
C ARG A 453 25.53 -12.45 -14.39
N ARG A 454 25.44 -12.35 -13.05
CA ARG A 454 24.15 -12.37 -12.33
C ARG A 454 23.26 -11.17 -12.70
N PHE A 455 23.83 -9.97 -12.81
CA PHE A 455 23.08 -8.77 -13.20
C PHE A 455 22.57 -8.87 -14.64
N ALA A 456 23.42 -9.28 -15.59
CA ALA A 456 23.03 -9.51 -16.97
C ALA A 456 21.92 -10.58 -17.08
N LEU A 457 22.04 -11.68 -16.34
CA LEU A 457 21.03 -12.74 -16.28
C LEU A 457 19.68 -12.24 -15.71
N SER A 458 19.71 -11.24 -14.83
CA SER A 458 18.48 -10.62 -14.27
C SER A 458 17.85 -9.56 -15.19
N SER A 459 18.25 -9.48 -16.46
CA SER A 459 17.78 -8.50 -17.45
C SER A 459 18.03 -7.05 -17.04
N MET A 460 19.10 -6.80 -16.28
CA MET A 460 19.51 -5.45 -15.92
C MET A 460 20.12 -4.75 -17.14
N ASP A 461 19.75 -3.49 -17.36
CA ASP A 461 20.38 -2.65 -18.39
C ASP A 461 21.84 -2.34 -18.00
N MET A 462 22.78 -2.91 -18.74
CA MET A 462 24.23 -2.78 -18.51
C MET A 462 24.79 -1.44 -19.02
N GLU A 463 23.99 -0.63 -19.73
CA GLU A 463 24.37 0.70 -20.22
C GLU A 463 24.00 1.84 -19.25
N GLN A 464 23.52 1.49 -18.05
CA GLN A 464 23.21 2.46 -17.01
C GLN A 464 24.44 3.29 -16.60
N ARG A 465 24.18 4.57 -16.28
CA ARG A 465 25.21 5.58 -16.02
C ARG A 465 25.13 6.16 -14.61
N ASP A 466 26.28 6.46 -14.00
CA ASP A 466 26.35 7.19 -12.72
C ASP A 466 26.17 8.72 -12.88
N TYR A 467 26.38 9.45 -11.79
CA TYR A 467 26.29 10.91 -11.74
C TYR A 467 27.35 11.62 -12.62
N ASP A 468 28.45 10.93 -12.98
CA ASP A 468 29.49 11.38 -13.90
C ASP A 468 29.28 10.85 -15.33
N SER A 469 28.10 10.29 -15.61
CA SER A 469 27.73 9.71 -16.90
C SER A 469 28.60 8.53 -17.33
N ARG A 470 29.31 7.88 -16.40
CA ARG A 470 30.15 6.71 -16.66
C ARG A 470 29.33 5.42 -16.61
N THR A 471 29.62 4.52 -17.53
CA THR A 471 29.08 3.15 -17.60
C THR A 471 30.02 2.15 -16.94
N ALA A 472 29.58 0.91 -16.77
CA ALA A 472 30.43 -0.18 -16.28
C ALA A 472 31.69 -0.37 -17.14
N LEU A 473 31.61 -0.05 -18.43
CA LEU A 473 32.74 -0.14 -19.35
C LEU A 473 33.82 0.92 -19.06
N HIS A 474 33.44 2.16 -18.72
CA HIS A 474 34.39 3.19 -18.31
C HIS A 474 35.16 2.75 -17.06
N VAL A 475 34.43 2.33 -16.02
CA VAL A 475 35.03 1.90 -14.75
C VAL A 475 35.94 0.68 -14.93
N ALA A 476 35.51 -0.32 -15.71
CA ALA A 476 36.34 -1.49 -15.99
C ALA A 476 37.60 -1.15 -16.80
N ALA A 477 37.49 -0.17 -17.72
CA ALA A 477 38.61 0.28 -18.54
C ALA A 477 39.65 1.08 -17.75
N ALA A 478 39.19 1.90 -16.80
CA ALA A 478 40.04 2.65 -15.90
C ALA A 478 40.82 1.78 -14.91
N GLU A 479 40.22 0.69 -14.42
CA GLU A 479 40.87 -0.24 -13.49
C GLU A 479 41.70 -1.33 -14.19
N GLY A 480 41.50 -1.53 -15.51
CA GLY A 480 42.25 -2.50 -16.31
C GLY A 480 41.71 -3.94 -16.27
N HIS A 481 40.43 -4.15 -15.92
CA HIS A 481 39.85 -5.49 -15.81
C HIS A 481 39.42 -6.05 -17.18
N LEU A 482 40.35 -6.68 -17.90
CA LEU A 482 40.12 -7.22 -19.24
C LEU A 482 38.94 -8.21 -19.33
N GLU A 483 38.77 -9.09 -18.34
CA GLU A 483 37.68 -10.06 -18.33
C GLU A 483 36.30 -9.40 -18.25
N VAL A 484 36.19 -8.31 -17.48
CA VAL A 484 34.96 -7.51 -17.37
C VAL A 484 34.68 -6.80 -18.70
N VAL A 485 35.70 -6.20 -19.31
CA VAL A 485 35.58 -5.51 -20.60
C VAL A 485 35.11 -6.48 -21.69
N ARG A 486 35.72 -7.67 -21.77
CA ARG A 486 35.28 -8.74 -22.69
C ARG A 486 33.86 -9.17 -22.41
N PHE A 487 33.48 -9.39 -21.14
CA PHE A 487 32.11 -9.75 -20.80
C PHE A 487 31.09 -8.69 -21.25
N LEU A 488 31.37 -7.40 -21.00
CA LEU A 488 30.47 -6.31 -21.37
C LEU A 488 30.33 -6.12 -22.89
N LEU A 489 31.42 -6.29 -23.65
CA LEU A 489 31.42 -6.11 -25.10
C LEU A 489 30.96 -7.36 -25.86
N ASP A 490 31.40 -8.55 -25.46
CA ASP A 490 31.04 -9.80 -26.14
C ASP A 490 29.65 -10.29 -25.78
N ALA A 491 29.36 -10.39 -24.47
CA ALA A 491 28.12 -11.01 -23.99
C ALA A 491 26.98 -9.99 -23.87
N CYS A 492 27.26 -8.80 -23.32
CA CYS A 492 26.23 -7.79 -23.10
C CYS A 492 26.03 -6.82 -24.28
N LYS A 493 26.93 -6.83 -25.28
CA LYS A 493 26.89 -5.95 -26.47
C LYS A 493 26.71 -4.46 -26.13
N VAL A 494 27.38 -4.00 -25.08
CA VAL A 494 27.36 -2.59 -24.66
C VAL A 494 28.07 -1.71 -25.69
N ASN A 495 27.60 -0.47 -25.89
CA ASN A 495 28.26 0.50 -26.75
C ASN A 495 29.75 0.67 -26.33
N PRO A 496 30.72 0.55 -27.26
CA PRO A 496 32.16 0.71 -26.98
C PRO A 496 32.64 2.17 -26.98
N VAL A 497 31.83 3.12 -27.47
CA VAL A 497 32.15 4.55 -27.55
C VAL A 497 31.20 5.46 -26.75
N PRO A 498 30.78 5.10 -25.52
CA PRO A 498 30.04 6.02 -24.68
C PRO A 498 30.97 7.15 -24.24
N LYS A 499 30.40 8.34 -24.00
CA LYS A 499 31.12 9.48 -23.45
C LYS A 499 30.68 9.73 -22.01
N ASP A 500 31.66 9.96 -21.14
CA ASP A 500 31.44 10.43 -19.78
C ASP A 500 31.14 11.94 -19.73
N ARG A 501 31.03 12.50 -18.52
CA ARG A 501 30.82 13.94 -18.29
C ARG A 501 31.97 14.82 -18.82
N TRP A 502 33.18 14.30 -18.91
CA TRP A 502 34.38 15.01 -19.37
C TRP A 502 34.62 14.85 -20.88
N GLY A 503 33.79 14.07 -21.56
CA GLY A 503 33.91 13.78 -22.98
C GLY A 503 34.89 12.65 -23.32
N ASN A 504 35.43 11.97 -22.31
CA ASN A 504 36.32 10.84 -22.47
C ASN A 504 35.52 9.58 -22.80
N THR A 505 36.12 8.73 -23.62
CA THR A 505 35.62 7.38 -23.90
C THR A 505 36.30 6.35 -23.00
N PRO A 506 35.78 5.12 -22.88
CA PRO A 506 36.47 4.05 -22.16
C PRO A 506 37.89 3.79 -22.68
N LEU A 507 38.12 4.02 -23.98
CA LEU A 507 39.45 3.92 -24.58
C LEU A 507 40.38 5.01 -24.04
N ASP A 508 39.89 6.25 -23.95
CA ASP A 508 40.67 7.37 -23.41
C ASP A 508 41.01 7.14 -21.94
N GLU A 509 40.08 6.60 -21.14
CA GLU A 509 40.34 6.21 -19.75
C GLU A 509 41.40 5.10 -19.68
N ALA A 510 41.30 4.04 -20.48
CA ALA A 510 42.30 2.97 -20.52
C ALA A 510 43.70 3.48 -20.91
N VAL A 511 43.79 4.42 -21.86
CA VAL A 511 45.05 5.07 -22.26
C VAL A 511 45.59 5.96 -21.14
N GLN A 512 44.73 6.74 -20.49
CA GLN A 512 45.10 7.64 -19.40
C GLN A 512 45.69 6.90 -18.20
N PHE A 513 45.14 5.73 -17.86
CA PHE A 513 45.62 4.90 -16.74
C PHE A 513 46.70 3.87 -17.15
N GLY A 514 46.97 3.73 -18.46
CA GLY A 514 48.09 2.93 -18.98
C GLY A 514 47.79 1.42 -19.11
N HIS A 515 46.55 1.03 -19.33
CA HIS A 515 46.13 -0.37 -19.44
C HIS A 515 46.16 -0.89 -20.88
N HIS A 516 47.36 -1.21 -21.38
CA HIS A 516 47.60 -1.61 -22.78
C HIS A 516 46.75 -2.79 -23.27
N ASP A 517 46.50 -3.80 -22.43
CA ASP A 517 45.72 -4.99 -22.79
C ASP A 517 44.24 -4.64 -23.06
N VAL A 518 43.70 -3.69 -22.28
CA VAL A 518 42.33 -3.20 -22.45
C VAL A 518 42.22 -2.25 -23.63
N VAL A 519 43.25 -1.42 -23.87
CA VAL A 519 43.33 -0.55 -25.06
C VAL A 519 43.25 -1.37 -26.35
N ALA A 520 44.04 -2.45 -26.44
CA ALA A 520 44.04 -3.33 -27.61
C ALA A 520 42.66 -3.98 -27.83
N ALA A 521 42.02 -4.45 -26.75
CA ALA A 521 40.67 -5.01 -26.83
C ALA A 521 39.67 -3.94 -27.31
N LEU A 522 39.62 -2.77 -26.68
CA LEU A 522 38.67 -1.70 -27.03
C LEU A 522 38.85 -1.19 -28.47
N GLN A 523 40.08 -1.05 -28.96
CA GLN A 523 40.36 -0.68 -30.35
C GLN A 523 39.77 -1.70 -31.34
N GLN A 524 39.96 -2.99 -31.07
CA GLN A 524 39.42 -4.06 -31.89
C GLN A 524 37.88 -4.02 -31.95
N TYR A 525 37.20 -3.71 -30.84
CA TYR A 525 35.74 -3.58 -30.84
C TYR A 525 35.26 -2.29 -31.49
N GLN A 526 36.01 -1.18 -31.38
CA GLN A 526 35.66 0.08 -32.06
C GLN A 526 35.73 -0.04 -33.58
N GLU A 527 36.75 -0.72 -34.13
CA GLU A 527 36.89 -0.96 -35.57
C GLU A 527 35.73 -1.81 -36.14
N ASN A 528 35.17 -2.70 -35.31
CA ASN A 528 34.06 -3.58 -35.67
C ASN A 528 32.67 -2.99 -35.34
N TYR A 529 32.59 -1.82 -34.70
CA TYR A 529 31.34 -1.24 -34.22
C TYR A 529 30.68 -0.36 -35.28
N ASN A 530 29.49 -0.76 -35.74
CA ASN A 530 28.70 0.00 -36.71
C ASN A 530 27.52 0.69 -35.99
N PRO A 531 27.41 2.04 -35.99
CA PRO A 531 26.40 2.76 -35.20
C PRO A 531 24.94 2.53 -35.64
N ALA A 532 24.70 1.84 -36.76
CA ALA A 532 23.37 1.57 -37.30
C ALA A 532 22.62 0.39 -36.64
N ASP A 533 23.29 -0.49 -35.89
CA ASP A 533 22.65 -1.68 -35.28
C ASP A 533 21.94 -1.40 -33.93
N GLY A 534 22.06 -0.19 -33.38
CA GLY A 534 21.54 0.17 -32.05
C GLY A 534 20.02 0.37 -31.94
N SER A 535 19.28 0.36 -33.06
CA SER A 535 17.83 0.58 -33.09
C SER A 535 16.99 -0.69 -32.96
N ASP A 536 17.59 -1.88 -32.99
CA ASP A 536 16.87 -3.16 -33.06
C ASP A 536 16.67 -3.83 -31.69
N LYS A 537 16.30 -3.04 -30.66
CA LYS A 537 15.97 -3.56 -29.31
C LYS A 537 14.78 -4.54 -29.28
N THR A 538 14.06 -4.69 -30.40
CA THR A 538 12.97 -5.66 -30.59
C THR A 538 13.41 -7.08 -30.96
N SER A 539 14.70 -7.31 -31.28
CA SER A 539 15.19 -8.62 -31.72
C SER A 539 15.64 -9.55 -30.57
N ASN A 540 16.06 -8.99 -29.43
CA ASN A 540 16.57 -9.77 -28.29
C ASN A 540 15.51 -10.57 -27.52
N GLU A 541 14.23 -10.24 -27.65
CA GLU A 541 13.15 -11.07 -27.06
C GLU A 541 12.99 -12.41 -27.81
N LYS A 542 13.32 -12.48 -29.11
CA LYS A 542 13.11 -13.71 -29.91
C LYS A 542 14.24 -14.75 -29.81
N ASN A 543 15.44 -14.34 -29.40
CA ASN A 543 16.59 -15.26 -29.33
C ASN A 543 16.70 -16.02 -28.00
N LEU A 544 15.98 -15.59 -26.94
CA LEU A 544 15.93 -16.34 -25.69
C LEU A 544 14.83 -17.43 -25.69
N ASP A 545 13.72 -17.18 -26.39
CA ASP A 545 12.63 -18.15 -26.55
C ASP A 545 13.01 -19.35 -27.45
N SER A 546 14.13 -19.30 -28.18
CA SER A 546 14.63 -20.40 -29.00
C SER A 546 15.61 -21.32 -28.27
N LEU A 547 15.94 -21.01 -27.01
CA LEU A 547 16.82 -21.80 -26.13
C LEU A 547 16.10 -22.38 -24.91
N LEU A 548 14.78 -22.24 -24.83
CA LEU A 548 13.86 -22.99 -23.97
C LEU A 548 13.01 -23.93 -24.82
#